data_AF-A0A168RFG6-F1
#
_entry.id   AF-A0A168RFG6-F1
#
_cell.length_a   1.000
_cell.length_b   1.000
_cell.length_c   1.000
_cell.angle_alpha   90.00
_cell.angle_beta   90.00
_cell.angle_gamma   90.00
#
_symmetry.space_group_name_H-M   'P 1'
#
loop_
_entity.id
_entity.type
_entity.pdbx_description
1 polymer ?
#
loop_
_entity_poly.entity_id
_entity_poly.type
_entity_poly.pdbx_seq_one_letter_code
_entity_poly.pdbx_strand_id
1 'polypeptide(L)'
;MGLVMYLAFSINSNWSATFFRFNVIFSMLNFNMALQYFYVYFFDKDATEWKKSILINAITFAVMGSLILGAAFIGYEIGLYFILSFAAIFIVLPTVYRYTIKQKKVNLPHLIERLNLLVIIFFGELLITLGKFFKDFDWKGMSGIFYTGSLFLYYILHFEKMADHHKETKKWNVLIFTHYFIFIGLSLKTLSVEFTLENEISYLMNWIIQYISLVIIIAMLFINIMVIGKTKYKYGIWFFLLEIAISSLGFGLEFLNINSINQNFLIAAIQITALISSLLIYLKIKDKKAE
;
A
#
# COMPACT_ATOMS: atom_id res chain seq x y z
N MET A 1 -15.13 1.31 -15.58
CA MET A 1 -14.93 2.66 -15.03
C MET A 1 -16.15 3.16 -14.27
N GLY A 2 -17.35 3.15 -14.85
CA GLY A 2 -18.58 3.61 -14.16
C GLY A 2 -18.85 2.92 -12.81
N LEU A 3 -18.71 1.59 -12.72
CA LEU A 3 -18.86 0.86 -11.44
C LEU A 3 -17.87 1.33 -10.36
N VAL A 4 -16.63 1.62 -10.74
CA VAL A 4 -15.58 2.09 -9.81
C VAL A 4 -15.88 3.51 -9.33
N MET A 5 -16.35 4.38 -10.22
CA MET A 5 -16.76 5.74 -9.87
C MET A 5 -17.94 5.74 -8.89
N TYR A 6 -18.93 4.88 -9.12
CA TYR A 6 -20.08 4.75 -8.22
C TYR A 6 -19.68 4.14 -6.86
N LEU A 7 -18.72 3.21 -6.86
CA LEU A 7 -18.17 2.64 -5.64
C LEU A 7 -17.46 3.73 -4.80
N ALA A 8 -16.66 4.59 -5.43
CA ALA A 8 -16.01 5.72 -4.77
C ALA A 8 -17.04 6.70 -4.16
N PHE A 9 -18.12 7.02 -4.89
CA PHE A 9 -19.20 7.86 -4.38
C PHE A 9 -19.97 7.24 -3.21
N SER A 10 -19.97 5.90 -3.11
CA SER A 10 -20.62 5.18 -2.01
C SER A 10 -19.80 5.17 -0.72
N ILE A 11 -18.53 5.63 -0.75
CA ILE A 11 -17.70 5.81 0.44
C ILE A 11 -18.05 7.15 1.06
N ASN A 12 -18.69 7.14 2.22
CA ASN A 12 -19.04 8.32 3.00
C ASN A 12 -18.85 8.07 4.49
N SER A 13 -18.94 9.13 5.30
CA SER A 13 -18.81 9.06 6.76
C SER A 13 -19.87 8.16 7.41
N ASN A 14 -21.08 8.10 6.85
CA ASN A 14 -22.16 7.22 7.30
C ASN A 14 -22.18 5.90 6.53
N TRP A 15 -21.07 5.15 6.59
CA TRP A 15 -20.88 3.94 5.79
C TRP A 15 -21.97 2.87 6.01
N SER A 16 -22.58 2.81 7.20
CA SER A 16 -23.74 1.94 7.47
C SER A 16 -24.89 2.18 6.48
N ALA A 17 -25.17 3.43 6.13
CA ALA A 17 -26.24 3.78 5.19
C ALA A 17 -25.91 3.43 3.73
N THR A 18 -24.63 3.47 3.35
CA THR A 18 -24.19 3.11 1.99
C THR A 18 -23.71 1.68 1.86
N PHE A 19 -23.62 0.93 2.96
CA PHE A 19 -23.10 -0.43 3.03
C PHE A 19 -23.69 -1.34 1.95
N PHE A 20 -25.02 -1.38 1.84
CA PHE A 20 -25.69 -2.21 0.85
C PHE A 20 -25.26 -1.84 -0.59
N ARG A 21 -25.30 -0.54 -0.93
CA ARG A 21 -24.96 -0.05 -2.27
C ARG A 21 -23.50 -0.32 -2.61
N PHE A 22 -22.60 -0.05 -1.67
CA PHE A 22 -21.17 -0.29 -1.83
C PHE A 22 -20.89 -1.77 -2.16
N ASN A 23 -21.45 -2.68 -1.37
CA ASN A 23 -21.17 -4.11 -1.50
C ASN A 23 -21.82 -4.76 -2.73
N VAL A 24 -22.99 -4.28 -3.15
CA VAL A 24 -23.61 -4.72 -4.42
C VAL A 24 -22.71 -4.35 -5.60
N ILE A 25 -22.18 -3.13 -5.63
CA ILE A 25 -21.31 -2.66 -6.72
C ILE A 25 -19.96 -3.37 -6.67
N PHE A 26 -19.42 -3.60 -5.47
CA PHE A 26 -18.20 -4.39 -5.29
C PHE A 26 -18.38 -5.84 -5.75
N SER A 27 -19.55 -6.43 -5.51
CA SER A 27 -19.91 -7.75 -6.05
C SER A 27 -19.99 -7.73 -7.59
N MET A 28 -20.61 -6.71 -8.20
CA MET A 28 -20.64 -6.55 -9.66
C MET A 28 -19.25 -6.43 -10.28
N LEU A 29 -18.31 -5.76 -9.61
CA LEU A 29 -16.91 -5.73 -10.05
C LEU A 29 -16.28 -7.13 -10.05
N ASN A 30 -16.52 -7.93 -9.01
CA ASN A 30 -16.05 -9.31 -8.94
C ASN A 30 -16.68 -10.18 -10.04
N PHE A 31 -17.98 -10.03 -10.32
CA PHE A 31 -18.62 -10.74 -11.43
C PHE A 31 -18.07 -10.32 -12.80
N ASN A 32 -17.78 -9.04 -12.98
CA ASN A 32 -17.13 -8.55 -14.20
C ASN A 32 -15.75 -9.21 -14.39
N MET A 33 -14.94 -9.26 -13.32
CA MET A 33 -13.65 -9.97 -13.36
C MET A 33 -13.84 -11.46 -13.67
N ALA A 34 -14.81 -12.14 -13.04
CA ALA A 34 -15.12 -13.53 -13.32
C ALA A 34 -15.49 -13.76 -14.80
N LEU A 35 -16.33 -12.90 -15.37
CA LEU A 35 -16.72 -12.95 -16.79
C LEU A 35 -15.53 -12.78 -17.73
N GLN A 36 -14.59 -11.89 -17.41
CA GLN A 36 -13.35 -11.74 -18.20
C GLN A 36 -12.51 -13.03 -18.18
N TYR A 37 -12.37 -13.68 -17.03
CA TYR A 37 -11.66 -14.96 -16.95
C TYR A 37 -12.41 -16.10 -17.65
N PHE A 38 -13.75 -16.14 -17.55
CA PHE A 38 -14.56 -17.11 -18.32
C PHE A 38 -14.45 -16.88 -19.82
N TYR A 39 -14.47 -15.63 -20.28
CA TYR A 39 -14.27 -15.30 -21.68
C TYR A 39 -12.95 -15.84 -22.19
N VAL A 40 -11.84 -15.60 -21.48
CA VAL A 40 -10.53 -16.17 -21.84
C VAL A 40 -10.57 -17.70 -21.80
N TYR A 41 -11.22 -18.31 -20.80
CA TYR A 41 -11.33 -19.77 -20.69
C TYR A 41 -12.03 -20.43 -21.89
N PHE A 42 -13.11 -19.83 -22.39
CA PHE A 42 -13.90 -20.38 -23.48
C PHE A 42 -13.36 -20.03 -24.88
N PHE A 43 -12.84 -18.81 -25.06
CA PHE A 43 -12.52 -18.27 -26.38
C PHE A 43 -11.02 -18.28 -26.72
N ASP A 44 -10.13 -18.34 -25.73
CA ASP A 44 -8.68 -18.41 -25.98
C ASP A 44 -8.21 -19.86 -26.12
N LYS A 45 -7.89 -20.25 -27.36
CA LYS A 45 -7.42 -21.61 -27.70
C LYS A 45 -5.94 -21.82 -27.35
N ASP A 46 -5.16 -20.76 -27.21
CA ASP A 46 -3.71 -20.81 -26.95
C ASP A 46 -3.41 -20.88 -25.44
N ALA A 47 -4.40 -20.62 -24.59
CA ALA A 47 -4.29 -20.67 -23.13
C ALA A 47 -4.34 -22.08 -22.51
N THR A 48 -4.13 -23.15 -23.29
CA THR A 48 -4.28 -24.55 -22.83
C THR A 48 -3.39 -24.91 -21.65
N GLU A 49 -2.14 -24.42 -21.59
CA GLU A 49 -1.23 -24.70 -20.47
C GLU A 49 -1.73 -24.10 -19.14
N TRP A 50 -2.44 -22.96 -19.19
CA TRP A 50 -2.86 -22.20 -18.01
C TRP A 50 -4.36 -22.28 -17.74
N LYS A 51 -5.09 -23.10 -18.52
CA LYS A 51 -6.55 -23.17 -18.54
C LYS A 51 -7.14 -23.49 -17.15
N LYS A 52 -6.46 -24.35 -16.39
CA LYS A 52 -6.85 -24.69 -15.00
C LYS A 52 -6.73 -23.49 -14.05
N SER A 53 -5.66 -22.69 -14.16
CA SER A 53 -5.49 -21.49 -13.34
C SER A 53 -6.55 -20.43 -13.68
N ILE A 54 -6.80 -20.22 -14.97
CA ILE A 54 -7.82 -19.28 -15.47
C ILE A 54 -9.20 -19.65 -14.91
N LEU A 55 -9.58 -20.94 -14.98
CA LEU A 55 -10.86 -21.41 -14.44
C LEU A 55 -10.96 -21.22 -12.92
N ILE A 56 -9.90 -21.53 -12.17
CA ILE A 56 -9.88 -21.33 -10.71
C ILE A 56 -10.01 -19.86 -10.35
N ASN A 57 -9.32 -18.97 -11.07
CA ASN A 57 -9.49 -17.52 -10.87
C ASN A 57 -10.93 -17.08 -11.19
N ALA A 58 -11.52 -17.56 -12.30
CA ALA A 58 -12.90 -17.24 -12.67
C ALA A 58 -13.89 -17.64 -11.57
N ILE A 59 -13.79 -18.87 -11.07
CA ILE A 59 -14.62 -19.40 -9.99
C ILE A 59 -14.37 -18.61 -8.71
N THR A 60 -13.11 -18.30 -8.38
CA THR A 60 -12.76 -17.54 -7.18
C THR A 60 -13.44 -16.17 -7.17
N PHE A 61 -13.37 -15.42 -8.28
CA PHE A 61 -14.05 -14.12 -8.39
C PHE A 61 -15.58 -14.26 -8.38
N ALA A 62 -16.14 -15.30 -9.01
CA ALA A 62 -17.59 -15.53 -9.00
C ALA A 62 -18.11 -15.88 -7.60
N VAL A 63 -17.41 -16.74 -6.86
CA VAL A 63 -17.75 -17.11 -5.49
C VAL A 63 -17.59 -15.91 -4.56
N MET A 64 -16.50 -15.15 -4.68
CA MET A 64 -16.29 -13.92 -3.90
C MET A 64 -17.41 -12.90 -4.13
N GLY A 65 -17.77 -12.63 -5.39
CA GLY A 65 -18.88 -11.75 -5.74
C GLY A 65 -20.20 -12.23 -5.14
N SER A 66 -20.48 -13.53 -5.22
CA SER A 66 -21.71 -14.13 -4.68
C SER A 66 -21.78 -14.03 -3.15
N LEU A 67 -20.68 -14.31 -2.45
CA LEU A 67 -20.61 -14.26 -1.00
C LEU A 67 -20.76 -12.82 -0.47
N ILE A 68 -20.10 -11.85 -1.13
CA ILE A 68 -20.23 -10.43 -0.78
C ILE A 68 -21.66 -9.93 -1.02
N LEU A 69 -22.27 -10.34 -2.13
CA LEU A 69 -23.67 -9.99 -2.43
C LEU A 69 -24.61 -10.58 -1.40
N GLY A 70 -24.45 -11.86 -1.05
CA GLY A 70 -25.21 -12.51 0.01
C GLY A 70 -25.07 -11.77 1.35
N ALA A 71 -23.83 -11.44 1.75
CA ALA A 71 -23.58 -10.69 2.97
C ALA A 71 -24.16 -9.27 2.96
N ALA A 72 -24.23 -8.62 1.80
CA ALA A 72 -24.88 -7.32 1.66
C ALA A 72 -26.36 -7.37 2.01
N PHE A 73 -27.08 -8.44 1.63
CA PHE A 73 -28.51 -8.62 1.92
C PHE A 73 -28.80 -8.96 3.39
N ILE A 74 -27.83 -9.47 4.15
CA ILE A 74 -27.97 -9.76 5.58
C ILE A 74 -28.07 -8.47 6.41
N GLY A 75 -27.56 -7.35 5.88
CA GLY A 75 -27.54 -6.06 6.55
C GLY A 75 -26.21 -5.76 7.25
N TYR A 76 -26.04 -4.51 7.69
CA TYR A 76 -24.75 -3.97 8.17
C TYR A 76 -24.18 -4.73 9.38
N GLU A 77 -24.98 -4.90 10.43
CA GLU A 77 -24.52 -5.44 11.74
C GLU A 77 -23.82 -6.79 11.64
N ILE A 78 -24.38 -7.70 10.84
CA ILE A 78 -23.85 -9.07 10.70
C ILE A 78 -23.04 -9.21 9.41
N GLY A 79 -23.51 -8.58 8.32
CA GLY A 79 -22.88 -8.65 7.01
C GLY A 79 -21.46 -8.09 7.00
N LEU A 80 -21.16 -7.08 7.83
CA LEU A 80 -19.81 -6.53 7.95
C LEU A 80 -18.76 -7.59 8.31
N TYR A 81 -19.02 -8.39 9.34
CA TYR A 81 -18.09 -9.43 9.80
C TYR A 81 -17.85 -10.50 8.74
N PHE A 82 -18.90 -10.88 8.00
CA PHE A 82 -18.78 -11.81 6.88
C PHE A 82 -17.92 -11.22 5.76
N ILE A 83 -18.16 -9.97 5.37
CA ILE A 83 -17.40 -9.31 4.29
C ILE A 83 -15.92 -9.19 4.65
N LEU A 84 -15.60 -8.79 5.89
CA LEU A 84 -14.22 -8.73 6.36
C LEU A 84 -13.56 -10.12 6.35
N SER A 85 -14.29 -11.16 6.78
CA SER A 85 -13.81 -12.53 6.79
C SER A 85 -13.56 -13.05 5.37
N PHE A 86 -14.50 -12.83 4.45
CA PHE A 86 -14.35 -13.20 3.05
C PHE A 86 -13.19 -12.46 2.40
N ALA A 87 -13.08 -11.14 2.58
CA ALA A 87 -11.98 -10.35 2.06
C ALA A 87 -10.62 -10.91 2.53
N ALA A 88 -10.47 -11.24 3.82
CA ALA A 88 -9.25 -11.84 4.34
C ALA A 88 -8.94 -13.21 3.69
N ILE A 89 -9.94 -14.08 3.55
CA ILE A 89 -9.78 -15.40 2.90
C ILE A 89 -9.36 -15.24 1.44
N PHE A 90 -10.04 -14.39 0.68
CA PHE A 90 -9.79 -14.19 -0.75
C PHE A 90 -8.48 -13.45 -1.05
N ILE A 91 -7.96 -12.67 -0.11
CA ILE A 91 -6.61 -12.12 -0.19
C ILE A 91 -5.56 -13.24 -0.12
N VAL A 92 -5.76 -14.25 0.74
CA VAL A 92 -4.79 -15.34 0.94
C VAL A 92 -4.90 -16.43 -0.13
N LEU A 93 -6.11 -16.73 -0.62
CA LEU A 93 -6.40 -17.86 -1.51
C LEU A 93 -5.48 -17.92 -2.77
N PRO A 94 -5.25 -16.83 -3.52
CA PRO A 94 -4.34 -16.79 -4.68
C PRO A 94 -2.90 -17.22 -4.36
N THR A 95 -2.48 -17.00 -3.12
CA THR A 95 -1.15 -17.35 -2.65
C THR A 95 -1.02 -18.83 -2.34
N VAL A 96 -2.10 -19.51 -1.99
CA VAL A 96 -2.08 -20.93 -1.66
C VAL A 96 -2.04 -21.78 -2.93
N TYR A 97 -3.01 -21.58 -3.84
CA TYR A 97 -3.15 -22.49 -4.99
C TYR A 97 -2.07 -22.28 -6.08
N ARG A 98 -1.31 -21.18 -6.06
CA ARG A 98 -0.14 -20.99 -6.95
C ARG A 98 0.97 -22.02 -6.74
N TYR A 99 1.08 -22.61 -5.54
CA TYR A 99 2.08 -23.64 -5.26
C TYR A 99 1.70 -24.98 -5.90
N THR A 100 0.40 -25.17 -6.17
CA THR A 100 -0.17 -26.42 -6.69
C THR A 100 -0.42 -26.35 -8.20
N ILE A 101 -0.57 -25.14 -8.77
CA ILE A 101 -1.00 -24.95 -10.16
C ILE A 101 -0.02 -24.08 -10.93
N LYS A 102 0.30 -24.50 -12.15
CA LYS A 102 1.04 -23.72 -13.14
C LYS A 102 0.33 -22.39 -13.43
N GLN A 103 1.03 -21.28 -13.26
CA GLN A 103 0.56 -19.91 -13.48
C GLN A 103 1.31 -19.25 -14.64
N LYS A 104 0.60 -18.50 -15.49
CA LYS A 104 1.24 -17.69 -16.54
C LYS A 104 2.24 -16.73 -15.90
N LYS A 105 3.44 -16.61 -16.47
CA LYS A 105 4.44 -15.63 -16.00
C LYS A 105 3.83 -14.23 -16.08
N VAL A 106 3.90 -13.49 -14.97
CA VAL A 106 3.47 -12.09 -14.90
C VAL A 106 4.56 -11.22 -15.52
N ASN A 107 4.15 -10.20 -16.30
CA ASN A 107 5.08 -9.17 -16.79
C ASN A 107 5.49 -8.28 -15.60
N LEU A 108 6.64 -8.58 -15.01
CA LEU A 108 7.12 -7.94 -13.79
C LEU A 108 7.37 -6.43 -13.96
N PRO A 109 8.06 -5.95 -15.01
CA PRO A 109 8.20 -4.51 -15.27
C PRO A 109 6.87 -3.76 -15.28
N HIS A 110 5.87 -4.31 -15.99
CA HIS A 110 4.56 -3.68 -16.09
C HIS A 110 3.74 -3.77 -14.79
N LEU A 111 3.91 -4.82 -13.98
CA LEU A 111 3.33 -4.87 -12.64
C LEU A 111 3.91 -3.78 -11.73
N ILE A 112 5.24 -3.64 -11.75
CA ILE A 112 5.99 -2.62 -11.00
C ILE A 112 5.53 -1.21 -11.38
N GLU A 113 5.38 -0.94 -12.67
CA GLU A 113 4.86 0.34 -13.17
C GLU A 113 3.48 0.67 -12.58
N ARG A 114 2.54 -0.29 -12.62
CA ARG A 114 1.19 -0.10 -12.08
C ARG A 114 1.18 0.12 -10.56
N LEU A 115 2.02 -0.62 -9.83
CA LEU A 115 2.14 -0.45 -8.38
C LEU A 115 2.71 0.93 -8.02
N ASN A 116 3.72 1.40 -8.76
CA ASN A 116 4.28 2.75 -8.59
C ASN A 116 3.26 3.85 -8.87
N LEU A 117 2.49 3.73 -9.96
CA LEU A 117 1.43 4.68 -10.27
C LEU A 117 0.40 4.74 -9.14
N LEU A 118 0.07 3.60 -8.53
CA LEU A 118 -0.85 3.56 -7.40
C LEU A 118 -0.21 4.20 -6.14
N VAL A 119 1.07 3.95 -5.85
CA VAL A 119 1.79 4.66 -4.76
C VAL A 119 1.74 6.18 -4.97
N ILE A 120 1.98 6.67 -6.20
CA ILE A 120 1.92 8.10 -6.53
C ILE A 120 0.54 8.69 -6.21
N ILE A 121 -0.55 7.97 -6.50
CA ILE A 121 -1.92 8.42 -6.20
C ILE A 121 -2.12 8.60 -4.68
N PHE A 122 -1.67 7.64 -3.85
CA PHE A 122 -1.81 7.73 -2.39
C PHE A 122 -0.94 8.85 -1.80
N PHE A 123 0.25 9.09 -2.36
CA PHE A 123 1.04 10.28 -2.01
C PHE A 123 0.36 11.58 -2.43
N GLY A 124 -0.28 11.59 -3.60
CA GLY A 124 -1.06 12.73 -4.08
C GLY A 124 -2.21 13.06 -3.13
N GLU A 125 -2.92 12.05 -2.63
CA GLU A 125 -3.97 12.20 -1.63
C GLU A 125 -3.44 12.80 -0.32
N LEU A 126 -2.32 12.26 0.20
CA LEU A 126 -1.65 12.81 1.39
C LEU A 126 -1.25 14.28 1.19
N LEU A 127 -0.74 14.65 0.01
CA LEU A 127 -0.38 16.03 -0.32
C LEU A 127 -1.61 16.96 -0.38
N ILE A 128 -2.74 16.50 -0.92
CA ILE A 128 -3.99 17.27 -0.95
C ILE A 128 -4.48 17.53 0.49
N THR A 129 -4.46 16.50 1.34
CA THR A 129 -4.83 16.63 2.76
C THR A 129 -3.90 17.59 3.49
N LEU A 130 -2.59 17.53 3.25
CA LEU A 130 -1.63 18.49 3.79
C LEU A 130 -1.83 19.90 3.24
N GLY A 131 -2.34 20.03 2.02
CA GLY A 131 -2.73 21.31 1.41
C GLY A 131 -3.73 22.09 2.28
N LYS A 132 -4.54 21.43 3.10
CA LYS A 132 -5.43 22.09 4.06
C LYS A 132 -4.68 22.92 5.13
N PHE A 133 -3.40 22.60 5.42
CA PHE A 133 -2.53 23.40 6.29
C PHE A 133 -1.96 24.68 5.63
N PHE A 134 -2.08 24.83 4.30
CA PHE A 134 -1.44 25.92 3.54
C PHE A 134 -2.20 27.23 3.50
N LYS A 135 -3.32 27.36 4.23
CA LYS A 135 -4.22 28.52 4.09
C LYS A 135 -3.51 29.88 4.24
N ASP A 136 -2.39 29.93 4.98
CA ASP A 136 -1.62 31.16 5.26
C ASP A 136 -0.11 31.09 4.93
N PHE A 137 0.37 30.17 4.06
CA PHE A 137 1.83 29.98 3.81
C PHE A 137 2.65 29.77 5.10
N ASP A 138 2.06 29.07 6.05
CA ASP A 138 2.71 28.79 7.34
C ASP A 138 3.85 27.79 7.17
N TRP A 139 4.95 27.99 7.90
CA TRP A 139 6.11 27.10 7.90
C TRP A 139 5.73 25.64 8.25
N LYS A 140 4.60 25.48 8.95
CA LYS A 140 3.96 24.21 9.33
C LYS A 140 3.54 23.37 8.13
N GLY A 141 2.86 23.97 7.15
CA GLY A 141 2.45 23.27 5.93
C GLY A 141 3.68 22.89 5.11
N MET A 142 4.67 23.79 5.04
CA MET A 142 5.92 23.55 4.32
C MET A 142 6.70 22.36 4.88
N SER A 143 6.81 22.20 6.20
CA SER A 143 7.48 21.05 6.80
C SER A 143 6.73 19.73 6.53
N GLY A 144 5.39 19.75 6.55
CA GLY A 144 4.56 18.60 6.17
C GLY A 144 4.71 18.17 4.70
N ILE A 145 4.74 19.12 3.75
CA ILE A 145 5.00 18.81 2.33
C ILE A 145 6.43 18.32 2.16
N PHE A 146 7.40 18.98 2.78
CA PHE A 146 8.79 18.57 2.67
C PHE A 146 9.00 17.15 3.20
N TYR A 147 8.34 16.81 4.31
CA TYR A 147 8.30 15.45 4.85
C TYR A 147 7.69 14.45 3.86
N THR A 148 6.55 14.78 3.25
CA THR A 148 5.87 13.89 2.30
C THR A 148 6.67 13.69 1.02
N GLY A 149 7.22 14.77 0.45
CA GLY A 149 8.10 14.71 -0.71
C GLY A 149 9.38 13.92 -0.42
N SER A 150 9.94 14.07 0.78
CA SER A 150 11.09 13.28 1.23
C SER A 150 10.75 11.80 1.36
N LEU A 151 9.61 11.45 1.96
CA LEU A 151 9.18 10.05 2.05
C LEU A 151 8.95 9.44 0.66
N PHE A 152 8.41 10.22 -0.28
CA PHE A 152 8.28 9.80 -1.67
C PHE A 152 9.64 9.58 -2.35
N LEU A 153 10.62 10.46 -2.13
CA LEU A 153 11.98 10.27 -2.60
C LEU A 153 12.63 9.02 -1.99
N TYR A 154 12.42 8.77 -0.69
CA TYR A 154 12.88 7.57 -0.02
C TYR A 154 12.32 6.31 -0.68
N TYR A 155 11.03 6.30 -1.01
CA TYR A 155 10.37 5.25 -1.78
C TYR A 155 11.00 5.05 -3.16
N ILE A 156 11.16 6.12 -3.96
CA ILE A 156 11.75 6.05 -5.31
C ILE A 156 13.18 5.49 -5.25
N LEU A 157 14.00 5.93 -4.29
CA LEU A 157 15.37 5.44 -4.16
C LEU A 157 15.42 3.94 -3.87
N HIS A 158 14.53 3.45 -3.01
CA HIS A 158 14.41 2.01 -2.74
C HIS A 158 13.96 1.25 -3.99
N PHE A 159 12.99 1.78 -4.72
CA PHE A 159 12.31 1.01 -5.74
C PHE A 159 12.91 1.13 -7.14
N GLU A 160 13.34 2.31 -7.58
CA GLU A 160 13.96 2.49 -8.90
C GLU A 160 15.43 2.08 -8.91
N LYS A 161 16.21 2.46 -7.89
CA LYS A 161 17.66 2.20 -7.90
C LYS A 161 17.99 0.78 -7.44
N MET A 162 17.39 0.34 -6.33
CA MET A 162 17.78 -0.92 -5.67
C MET A 162 17.03 -2.15 -6.17
N ALA A 163 15.78 -2.02 -6.62
CA ALA A 163 15.02 -3.16 -7.15
C ALA A 163 15.49 -3.57 -8.55
N ASP A 164 15.51 -4.88 -8.82
CA ASP A 164 15.79 -5.45 -10.13
C ASP A 164 14.47 -5.73 -10.87
N HIS A 165 14.06 -4.80 -11.73
CA HIS A 165 12.78 -4.87 -12.44
C HIS A 165 12.70 -5.98 -13.50
N HIS A 166 13.85 -6.51 -13.93
CA HIS A 166 13.94 -7.48 -15.03
C HIS A 166 14.19 -8.90 -14.54
N LYS A 167 14.31 -9.09 -13.23
CA LYS A 167 14.52 -10.40 -12.63
C LYS A 167 13.30 -11.27 -12.87
N GLU A 168 13.49 -12.41 -13.54
CA GLU A 168 12.45 -13.44 -13.59
C GLU A 168 12.26 -14.05 -12.20
N THR A 169 11.37 -13.47 -11.38
CA THR A 169 11.06 -14.00 -10.05
C THR A 169 9.69 -14.67 -10.03
N LYS A 170 9.66 -15.89 -9.49
CA LYS A 170 8.40 -16.53 -9.08
C LYS A 170 7.75 -15.80 -7.89
N LYS A 171 8.36 -14.75 -7.33
CA LYS A 171 7.95 -14.08 -6.08
C LYS A 171 7.17 -12.77 -6.31
N TRP A 172 6.67 -12.51 -7.51
CA TRP A 172 5.86 -11.32 -7.83
C TRP A 172 4.66 -11.10 -6.88
N ASN A 173 4.04 -12.15 -6.32
CA ASN A 173 2.97 -11.97 -5.33
C ASN A 173 3.44 -11.22 -4.09
N VAL A 174 4.65 -11.49 -3.60
CA VAL A 174 5.18 -10.83 -2.39
C VAL A 174 5.25 -9.33 -2.63
N LEU A 175 5.58 -8.91 -3.86
CA LEU A 175 5.56 -7.51 -4.26
C LEU A 175 4.17 -6.89 -4.15
N ILE A 176 3.12 -7.60 -4.55
CA ILE A 176 1.74 -7.09 -4.43
C ILE A 176 1.36 -6.96 -2.95
N PHE A 177 1.67 -7.96 -2.13
CA PHE A 177 1.35 -7.93 -0.70
C PHE A 177 2.06 -6.80 0.04
N THR A 178 3.36 -6.64 -0.17
CA THR A 178 4.12 -5.55 0.45
C THR A 178 3.58 -4.19 0.03
N HIS A 179 3.17 -4.03 -1.23
CA HIS A 179 2.56 -2.78 -1.70
C HIS A 179 1.19 -2.55 -1.09
N TYR A 180 0.36 -3.58 -0.89
CA TYR A 180 -0.90 -3.42 -0.13
C TYR A 180 -0.65 -2.87 1.28
N PHE A 181 0.37 -3.36 1.97
CA PHE A 181 0.75 -2.80 3.26
C PHE A 181 1.31 -1.37 3.16
N ILE A 182 2.06 -1.03 2.11
CA ILE A 182 2.49 0.36 1.85
C ILE A 182 1.27 1.27 1.63
N PHE A 183 0.27 0.85 0.85
CA PHE A 183 -0.96 1.62 0.64
C PHE A 183 -1.71 1.83 1.96
N ILE A 184 -1.86 0.78 2.77
CA ILE A 184 -2.46 0.89 4.11
C ILE A 184 -1.67 1.87 4.98
N GLY A 185 -0.33 1.80 4.98
CA GLY A 185 0.52 2.74 5.70
C GLY A 185 0.29 4.18 5.25
N LEU A 186 0.27 4.44 3.94
CA LEU A 186 0.00 5.77 3.40
C LEU A 186 -1.41 6.27 3.72
N SER A 187 -2.44 5.42 3.61
CA SER A 187 -3.81 5.77 4.00
C SER A 187 -3.95 6.08 5.48
N LEU A 188 -3.40 5.25 6.36
CA LEU A 188 -3.42 5.49 7.80
C LEU A 188 -2.79 6.85 8.13
N LYS A 189 -1.71 7.17 7.44
CA LYS A 189 -1.03 8.45 7.58
C LYS A 189 -1.86 9.63 7.10
N THR A 190 -2.49 9.52 5.93
CA THR A 190 -3.44 10.53 5.42
C THR A 190 -4.57 10.77 6.39
N LEU A 191 -5.20 9.70 6.88
CA LEU A 191 -6.28 9.76 7.87
C LEU A 191 -5.82 10.41 9.18
N SER A 192 -4.61 10.09 9.65
CA SER A 192 -4.04 10.68 10.87
C SER A 192 -3.87 12.20 10.73
N VAL A 193 -3.42 12.67 9.56
CA VAL A 193 -3.29 14.10 9.27
C VAL A 193 -4.65 14.77 9.18
N GLU A 194 -5.62 14.14 8.50
CA GLU A 194 -6.98 14.66 8.34
C GLU A 194 -7.72 14.78 9.67
N PHE A 195 -7.75 13.73 10.49
CA PHE A 195 -8.41 13.78 11.79
C PHE A 195 -7.71 14.71 12.79
N THR A 196 -6.40 14.91 12.64
CA THR A 196 -5.69 15.93 13.43
C THR A 196 -6.12 17.35 13.04
N LEU A 197 -6.40 17.60 11.77
CA LEU A 197 -6.93 18.89 11.30
C LEU A 197 -8.34 19.16 11.84
N GLU A 198 -9.17 18.13 11.90
CA GLU A 198 -10.55 18.21 12.36
C GLU A 198 -10.68 18.13 13.89
N ASN A 199 -9.56 17.99 14.62
CA ASN A 199 -9.48 17.80 16.07
C ASN A 199 -10.30 16.60 16.59
N GLU A 200 -10.45 15.55 15.77
CA GLU A 200 -11.25 14.36 16.10
C GLU A 200 -10.47 13.32 16.90
N ILE A 201 -9.13 13.37 16.89
CA ILE A 201 -8.26 12.41 17.56
C ILE A 201 -7.33 13.07 18.57
N SER A 202 -7.01 12.35 19.65
CA SER A 202 -6.03 12.81 20.64
C SER A 202 -4.62 12.82 20.05
N TYR A 203 -3.75 13.67 20.60
CA TYR A 203 -2.34 13.74 20.18
C TYR A 203 -1.62 12.39 20.34
N LEU A 204 -1.97 11.61 21.37
CA LEU A 204 -1.42 10.26 21.57
C LEU A 204 -1.85 9.31 20.46
N MET A 205 -3.12 9.32 20.08
CA MET A 205 -3.62 8.47 19.00
C MET A 205 -2.96 8.85 17.65
N ASN A 206 -2.83 10.14 17.36
CA ASN A 206 -2.12 10.61 16.18
C ASN A 206 -0.67 10.10 16.15
N TRP A 207 0.06 10.22 17.26
CA TRP A 207 1.44 9.71 17.36
C TRP A 207 1.53 8.20 17.10
N ILE A 208 0.61 7.40 17.68
CA ILE A 208 0.56 5.94 17.47
C ILE A 208 0.32 5.60 15.99
N ILE A 209 -0.65 6.25 15.34
CA ILE A 209 -0.99 5.97 13.95
C ILE A 209 0.16 6.38 13.02
N GLN A 210 0.78 7.55 13.25
CA GLN A 210 1.96 7.99 12.52
C GLN A 210 3.12 7.00 12.68
N TYR A 211 3.36 6.51 13.91
CA TYR A 211 4.40 5.52 14.18
C TYR A 211 4.19 4.22 13.41
N ILE A 212 3.01 3.62 13.57
CA ILE A 212 2.64 2.37 12.92
C ILE A 212 2.74 2.51 11.39
N SER A 213 2.26 3.64 10.84
CA SER A 213 2.29 3.88 9.41
C SER A 213 3.72 3.88 8.84
N LEU A 214 4.66 4.54 9.51
CA LEU A 214 6.04 4.63 9.03
C LEU A 214 6.77 3.29 9.17
N VAL A 215 6.57 2.58 10.29
CA VAL A 215 7.15 1.26 10.51
C VAL A 215 6.70 0.28 9.43
N ILE A 216 5.41 0.28 9.08
CA ILE A 216 4.87 -0.54 8.00
C ILE A 216 5.54 -0.18 6.66
N ILE A 217 5.63 1.10 6.31
CA ILE A 217 6.24 1.54 5.04
C ILE A 217 7.71 1.10 4.95
N ILE A 218 8.51 1.37 5.97
CA ILE A 218 9.94 1.01 5.99
C ILE A 218 10.12 -0.51 5.95
N ALA A 219 9.40 -1.26 6.78
CA ALA A 219 9.50 -2.72 6.82
C ALA A 219 9.16 -3.36 5.46
N MET A 220 8.13 -2.86 4.78
CA MET A 220 7.70 -3.41 3.49
C MET A 220 8.65 -3.05 2.35
N LEU A 221 9.23 -1.85 2.37
CA LEU A 221 10.31 -1.47 1.44
C LEU A 221 11.54 -2.36 1.61
N PHE A 222 11.89 -2.70 2.85
CA PHE A 222 12.97 -3.62 3.14
C PHE A 222 12.71 -5.03 2.58
N ILE A 223 11.51 -5.58 2.81
CA ILE A 223 11.10 -6.89 2.27
C ILE A 223 11.17 -6.87 0.73
N ASN A 224 10.74 -5.78 0.08
CA ASN A 224 10.82 -5.64 -1.38
C ASN A 224 12.23 -5.79 -1.92
N ILE A 225 13.23 -5.16 -1.27
CA ILE A 225 14.63 -5.28 -1.68
C ILE A 225 15.20 -6.65 -1.34
N MET A 226 14.78 -7.30 -0.25
CA MET A 226 15.21 -8.67 0.04
C MET A 226 14.76 -9.65 -1.06
N VAL A 227 13.56 -9.43 -1.62
CA VAL A 227 12.95 -10.31 -2.62
C VAL A 227 13.46 -10.00 -4.04
N ILE A 228 13.39 -8.73 -4.45
CA ILE A 228 13.61 -8.27 -5.84
C ILE A 228 14.87 -7.42 -5.97
N GLY A 229 15.51 -7.03 -4.88
CA GLY A 229 16.73 -6.21 -4.93
C GLY A 229 17.83 -6.82 -5.80
N LYS A 230 18.53 -5.95 -6.53
CA LYS A 230 19.75 -6.29 -7.25
C LYS A 230 20.75 -6.89 -6.25
N THR A 231 21.50 -7.91 -6.65
CA THR A 231 22.48 -8.60 -5.79
C THR A 231 23.48 -7.64 -5.14
N LYS A 232 23.84 -6.56 -5.84
CA LYS A 232 24.70 -5.46 -5.38
C LYS A 232 24.17 -4.72 -4.14
N TYR A 233 22.87 -4.43 -4.12
CA TYR A 233 22.22 -3.58 -3.11
C TYR A 233 21.45 -4.36 -2.04
N LYS A 234 21.66 -5.68 -1.93
CA LYS A 234 21.07 -6.44 -0.82
C LYS A 234 21.58 -5.87 0.51
N TYR A 235 20.64 -5.50 1.36
CA TYR A 235 20.92 -4.96 2.68
C TYR A 235 21.76 -5.90 3.52
N GLY A 236 22.68 -5.32 4.29
CA GLY A 236 23.22 -5.97 5.47
C GLY A 236 22.30 -5.70 6.65
N ILE A 237 22.18 -6.64 7.58
CA ILE A 237 21.36 -6.51 8.80
C ILE A 237 21.66 -5.22 9.58
N TRP A 238 22.92 -4.75 9.54
CA TRP A 238 23.37 -3.52 10.18
C TRP A 238 22.74 -2.25 9.60
N PHE A 239 22.53 -2.20 8.29
CA PHE A 239 21.89 -1.05 7.67
C PHE A 239 20.41 -0.97 8.06
N PHE A 240 19.74 -2.12 8.12
CA PHE A 240 18.36 -2.21 8.60
C PHE A 240 18.22 -1.76 10.06
N LEU A 241 19.12 -2.22 10.94
CA LEU A 241 19.15 -1.79 12.34
C LEU A 241 19.39 -0.27 12.47
N LEU A 242 20.21 0.31 11.60
CA LEU A 242 20.44 1.75 11.54
C LEU A 242 19.17 2.52 11.13
N GLU A 243 18.42 2.06 10.14
CA GLU A 243 17.14 2.70 9.75
C GLU A 243 16.08 2.61 10.86
N ILE A 244 16.02 1.47 11.56
CA ILE A 244 15.15 1.31 12.74
C ILE A 244 15.58 2.27 13.86
N ALA A 245 16.89 2.40 14.10
CA ALA A 245 17.41 3.28 15.14
C ALA A 245 17.10 4.76 14.85
N ILE A 246 17.36 5.22 13.62
CA ILE A 246 17.00 6.59 13.19
C ILE A 246 15.50 6.83 13.35
N SER A 247 14.68 5.86 12.93
CA SER A 247 13.23 5.99 13.05
C SER A 247 12.80 6.08 14.51
N SER A 248 13.28 5.18 15.37
CA SER A 248 12.94 5.12 16.79
C SER A 248 13.35 6.39 17.55
N LEU A 249 14.50 6.98 17.20
CA LEU A 249 14.96 8.26 17.76
C LEU A 249 14.02 9.41 17.38
N GLY A 250 13.63 9.51 16.11
CA GLY A 250 12.70 10.55 15.66
C GLY A 250 11.36 10.46 16.40
N PHE A 251 10.80 9.25 16.53
CA PHE A 251 9.56 9.05 17.28
C PHE A 251 9.66 9.31 18.77
N GLY A 252 10.80 9.00 19.39
CA GLY A 252 11.05 9.37 20.78
C GLY A 252 11.03 10.88 20.99
N LEU A 253 11.61 11.65 20.05
CA LEU A 253 11.59 13.12 20.08
C LEU A 253 10.19 13.70 19.83
N GLU A 254 9.41 13.09 18.92
CA GLU A 254 8.01 13.45 18.69
C GLU A 254 7.15 13.19 19.94
N PHE A 255 7.39 12.07 20.64
CA PHE A 255 6.65 11.74 21.86
C PHE A 255 6.90 12.76 22.99
N LEU A 256 8.13 13.25 23.14
CA LEU A 256 8.44 14.29 24.12
C LEU A 256 7.73 15.62 23.82
N ASN A 257 7.46 15.90 22.54
CA ASN A 257 6.79 17.11 22.08
C ASN A 257 5.35 16.86 21.61
N ILE A 258 4.68 15.85 22.16
CA ILE A 258 3.37 15.37 21.66
C ILE A 258 2.29 16.46 21.59
N ASN A 259 2.37 17.45 22.50
CA ASN A 259 1.43 18.56 22.61
C ASN A 259 1.56 19.59 21.47
N SER A 260 2.62 19.49 20.67
CA SER A 260 3.00 20.47 19.66
C SER A 260 3.02 19.82 18.28
N ILE A 261 1.89 19.88 17.57
CA ILE A 261 1.77 19.41 16.17
C ILE A 261 2.88 20.03 15.30
N ASN A 262 3.18 21.31 15.53
CA ASN A 262 4.14 22.07 14.74
C ASN A 262 5.56 21.51 14.86
N GLN A 263 5.99 21.17 16.08
CA GLN A 263 7.31 20.57 16.29
C GLN A 263 7.35 19.14 15.76
N ASN A 264 6.25 18.39 15.84
CA ASN A 264 6.19 17.03 15.31
C ASN A 264 6.42 17.00 13.79
N PHE A 265 5.84 17.93 13.01
CA PHE A 265 6.12 17.99 11.57
C PHE A 265 7.59 18.31 11.24
N LEU A 266 8.25 19.18 12.02
CA LEU A 266 9.69 19.43 11.83
C LEU A 266 10.53 18.21 12.19
N ILE A 267 10.24 17.56 13.30
CA ILE A 267 10.97 16.36 13.74
C ILE A 267 10.79 15.25 12.69
N ALA A 268 9.57 15.05 12.19
CA ALA A 268 9.28 14.11 11.12
C ALA A 268 10.09 14.42 9.84
N ALA A 269 10.17 15.70 9.44
CA ALA A 269 10.96 16.15 8.29
C ALA A 269 12.47 15.91 8.48
N ILE A 270 13.01 16.15 9.68
CA ILE A 270 14.41 15.86 10.01
C ILE A 270 14.66 14.35 10.03
N GLN A 271 13.73 13.57 10.56
CA GLN A 271 13.84 12.11 10.61
C GLN A 271 13.89 11.50 9.21
N ILE A 272 13.00 11.92 8.30
CA ILE A 272 12.98 11.34 6.94
C ILE A 272 14.19 11.78 6.11
N THR A 273 14.71 13.00 6.32
CA THR A 273 15.94 13.42 5.65
C THR A 273 17.16 12.66 6.19
N ALA A 274 17.20 12.34 7.48
CA ALA A 274 18.21 11.44 8.05
C ALA A 274 18.14 10.03 7.42
N LEU A 275 16.94 9.50 7.18
CA LEU A 275 16.76 8.22 6.48
C LEU A 275 17.20 8.27 5.01
N ILE A 276 16.91 9.34 4.28
CA ILE A 276 17.35 9.50 2.89
C ILE A 276 18.86 9.63 2.80
N SER A 277 19.46 10.46 3.67
CA SER A 277 20.91 10.66 3.68
C SER A 277 21.66 9.38 4.00
N SER A 278 21.20 8.58 4.97
CA SER A 278 21.80 7.27 5.28
C SER A 278 21.71 6.32 4.08
N LEU A 279 20.58 6.30 3.37
CA LEU A 279 20.37 5.51 2.17
C LEU A 279 21.28 5.95 1.01
N LEU A 280 21.43 7.25 0.77
CA LEU A 280 22.30 7.79 -0.27
C LEU A 280 23.77 7.48 0.01
N ILE A 281 24.20 7.58 1.27
CA ILE A 281 25.56 7.19 1.69
C ILE A 281 25.76 5.69 1.44
N TYR A 282 24.78 4.86 1.80
CA TYR A 282 24.85 3.41 1.56
C TYR A 282 24.97 3.07 0.08
N LEU A 283 24.16 3.70 -0.78
CA LEU A 283 24.24 3.55 -2.23
C LEU A 283 25.63 3.92 -2.75
N LYS A 284 26.16 5.08 -2.35
CA LYS A 284 27.48 5.56 -2.76
C LYS A 284 28.61 4.62 -2.35
N ILE A 285 28.56 4.04 -1.14
CA ILE A 285 29.54 3.06 -0.67
C ILE A 285 29.47 1.77 -1.50
N LYS A 286 28.25 1.31 -1.85
CA LYS A 286 28.05 0.11 -2.67
C LYS A 286 28.46 0.33 -4.12
N ASP A 287 28.29 1.54 -4.65
CA ASP A 287 28.71 1.90 -5.99
C ASP A 287 30.23 1.88 -6.14
N LYS A 288 30.96 2.49 -5.20
CA LYS A 288 32.43 2.48 -5.16
C LYS A 288 33.06 1.11 -5.01
N LYS A 289 32.36 0.13 -4.43
CA LYS A 289 32.87 -1.25 -4.26
C LYS A 289 32.72 -2.12 -5.52
N ALA A 290 32.05 -1.63 -6.56
CA ALA A 290 31.81 -2.35 -7.79
C ALA A 290 32.63 -1.82 -8.98
N GLU A 291 33.37 -0.73 -8.79
CA GLU A 291 34.49 -0.29 -9.63
C GLU A 291 35.77 -0.98 -9.18
#